data_AF-A0A7W7Y7L9-F1
#
_entry.id   AF-A0A7W7Y7L9-F1
#
_cell.length_a   1.000
_cell.length_b   1.000
_cell.length_c   1.000
_cell.angle_alpha   90.00
_cell.angle_beta   90.00
_cell.angle_gamma   90.00
#
_symmetry.space_group_name_H-M   'P 1'
#
loop_
_entity.id
_entity.type
_entity.pdbx_description
1 polymer ?
#
loop_
_entity_poly.entity_id
_entity_poly.type
_entity_poly.pdbx_seq_one_letter_code
_entity_poly.pdbx_strand_id
1 'polypeptide(L)'
;MRHLSRFVLLLCACSLAACSSSGLFNRNTRITSVRTTAYTHGEADHIVYGAKTAVGTQLKYGNVRSAAADWSVYPVGTIFQIEGLPYIYQVDDYGSALVGTNTIDLYKPDKATMKAWGVRNVNIRVLRWGSFSKSLSIMKERTAYPHIRRMVERIQTSS
;
A
#
# COMPACT_ATOMS: atom_id res chain seq x y z
N MET A 1 -52.56 34.01 43.29
CA MET A 1 -51.68 32.89 42.89
C MET A 1 -51.20 33.13 41.48
N ARG A 2 -49.87 33.20 41.30
CA ARG A 2 -49.09 33.00 40.05
C ARG A 2 -49.53 33.76 38.80
N HIS A 3 -48.79 34.78 38.39
CA HIS A 3 -48.38 34.90 36.98
C HIS A 3 -46.98 35.53 36.88
N LEU A 4 -46.04 34.66 36.56
CA LEU A 4 -44.62 34.86 36.34
C LEU A 4 -44.44 35.38 34.90
N SER A 5 -44.07 36.65 34.73
CA SER A 5 -43.75 37.19 33.40
C SER A 5 -42.34 36.75 33.01
N ARG A 6 -42.26 35.94 31.96
CA ARG A 6 -41.06 35.23 31.51
C ARG A 6 -40.14 36.18 30.73
N PHE A 7 -38.91 36.31 31.21
CA PHE A 7 -37.77 36.80 30.41
C PHE A 7 -37.55 35.84 29.22
N VAL A 8 -37.74 36.34 27.99
CA VAL A 8 -37.32 35.64 26.78
C VAL A 8 -35.87 36.03 26.51
N LEU A 9 -34.93 35.18 26.94
CA LEU A 9 -33.54 35.27 26.52
C LEU A 9 -33.42 34.57 25.16
N LEU A 10 -33.35 35.34 24.07
CA LEU A 10 -32.92 34.83 22.77
C LEU A 10 -31.39 34.84 22.76
N LEU A 11 -30.77 33.69 23.00
CA LEU A 11 -29.33 33.51 22.81
C LEU A 11 -29.12 32.41 21.77
N CYS A 12 -28.55 32.86 20.66
CA CYS A 12 -28.27 32.15 19.43
C CYS A 12 -27.46 30.87 19.72
N ALA A 13 -28.07 29.71 19.53
CA ALA A 13 -27.34 28.45 19.56
C ALA A 13 -26.52 28.33 18.27
N CYS A 14 -25.25 28.71 18.33
CA CYS A 14 -24.25 28.37 17.33
C CYS A 14 -24.25 26.84 17.14
N SER A 15 -24.87 26.40 16.07
CA SER A 15 -24.86 25.01 15.65
C SER A 15 -23.46 24.71 15.11
N LEU A 16 -22.61 24.13 15.95
CA LEU A 16 -21.39 23.46 15.48
C LEU A 16 -21.83 22.25 14.66
N ALA A 17 -22.03 22.47 13.36
CA ALA A 17 -22.08 21.39 12.40
C ALA A 17 -20.68 20.74 12.39
N ALA A 18 -20.51 19.69 13.20
CA ALA A 18 -19.40 18.76 13.05
C ALA A 18 -19.59 18.07 11.70
N CYS A 19 -19.03 18.66 10.65
CA CYS A 19 -18.87 18.01 9.36
C CYS A 19 -17.96 16.80 9.58
N SER A 20 -18.58 15.66 9.88
CA SER A 20 -17.91 14.37 9.76
C SER A 20 -17.54 14.23 8.29
N SER A 21 -16.28 14.45 7.96
CA SER A 21 -15.70 14.20 6.65
C SER A 21 -15.56 12.70 6.40
N SER A 22 -16.62 11.93 6.63
CA SER A 22 -16.79 10.61 6.05
C SER A 22 -17.24 10.79 4.59
N GLY A 23 -16.40 11.43 3.79
CA GLY A 23 -16.66 11.73 2.39
C GLY A 23 -15.40 11.58 1.57
N LEU A 24 -15.50 10.77 0.51
CA LEU A 24 -14.55 10.58 -0.60
C LEU A 24 -13.51 9.45 -0.49
N PHE A 25 -13.88 8.25 -0.03
CA PHE A 25 -13.23 7.05 -0.56
C PHE A 25 -14.01 6.58 -1.80
N ASN A 26 -13.48 6.91 -2.98
CA ASN A 26 -14.03 6.49 -4.27
C ASN A 26 -14.18 4.96 -4.29
N ARG A 27 -15.38 4.45 -4.63
CA ARG A 27 -15.68 3.00 -4.70
C ARG A 27 -14.76 2.23 -5.66
N ASN A 28 -14.04 2.91 -6.56
CA ASN A 28 -13.06 2.33 -7.48
C ASN A 28 -11.67 2.02 -6.87
N THR A 29 -11.51 2.08 -5.55
CA THR A 29 -10.23 1.82 -4.88
C THR A 29 -10.10 0.40 -4.29
N ARG A 30 -11.19 -0.36 -4.25
CA ARG A 30 -11.21 -1.69 -3.63
C ARG A 30 -10.87 -2.76 -4.67
N ILE A 31 -9.86 -3.58 -4.38
CA ILE A 31 -9.48 -4.75 -5.19
C ILE A 31 -9.72 -5.99 -4.34
N THR A 32 -10.46 -6.95 -4.88
CA THR A 32 -10.83 -8.18 -4.15
C THR A 32 -9.90 -9.33 -4.50
N SER A 33 -9.78 -10.27 -3.57
CA SER A 33 -9.06 -11.53 -3.77
C SER A 33 -7.63 -11.36 -4.30
N VAL A 34 -6.92 -10.32 -3.84
CA VAL A 34 -5.50 -10.11 -4.17
C VAL A 34 -4.69 -11.19 -3.48
N ARG A 35 -3.96 -11.98 -4.27
CA ARG A 35 -3.03 -12.97 -3.73
C ARG A 35 -1.88 -12.26 -3.03
N THR A 36 -1.65 -12.64 -1.79
CA THR A 36 -0.51 -12.14 -0.99
C THR A 36 0.36 -13.27 -0.49
N THR A 37 1.65 -13.00 -0.45
CA THR A 37 2.69 -13.80 0.20
C THR A 37 3.37 -12.95 1.27
N ALA A 38 4.39 -13.50 1.94
CA ALA A 38 5.29 -12.71 2.76
C ALA A 38 6.73 -13.13 2.52
N TYR A 39 7.64 -12.17 2.62
CA TYR A 39 9.09 -12.36 2.53
C TYR A 39 9.80 -11.76 3.74
N THR A 40 11.05 -12.13 3.94
CA THR A 40 11.92 -11.50 4.93
C THR A 40 13.35 -11.37 4.42
N HIS A 41 14.07 -10.35 4.88
CA HIS A 41 15.47 -10.12 4.52
C HIS A 41 16.41 -11.23 5.04
N GLY A 42 15.92 -12.09 5.96
CA GLY A 42 16.65 -13.27 6.46
C GLY A 42 16.53 -14.52 5.58
N GLU A 43 15.91 -14.43 4.41
CA GLU A 43 15.94 -15.49 3.38
C GLU A 43 17.27 -15.46 2.63
N ALA A 44 17.77 -16.63 2.20
CA ALA A 44 19.14 -16.79 1.71
C ALA A 44 19.44 -15.96 0.45
N ASP A 45 18.44 -15.80 -0.41
CA ASP A 45 18.45 -14.98 -1.61
C ASP A 45 18.38 -13.45 -1.33
N HIS A 46 18.01 -13.05 -0.11
CA HIS A 46 17.94 -11.65 0.32
C HIS A 46 19.18 -11.18 1.11
N ILE A 47 20.05 -12.09 1.57
CA ILE A 47 21.24 -11.74 2.38
C ILE A 47 22.13 -10.70 1.68
N VAL A 48 22.31 -10.83 0.35
CA VAL A 48 23.18 -9.94 -0.44
C VAL A 48 22.64 -8.50 -0.50
N TYR A 49 21.32 -8.33 -0.41
CA TYR A 49 20.67 -7.01 -0.47
C TYR A 49 20.50 -6.38 0.93
N GLY A 50 20.63 -7.19 1.99
CA GLY A 50 20.39 -6.78 3.36
C GLY A 50 18.94 -6.29 3.55
N ALA A 51 18.74 -5.40 4.51
CA ALA A 51 17.41 -4.86 4.82
C ALA A 51 17.04 -3.63 3.96
N LYS A 52 17.41 -3.63 2.67
CA LYS A 52 17.12 -2.54 1.73
C LYS A 52 16.11 -2.97 0.67
N THR A 53 15.20 -2.05 0.36
CA THR A 53 14.21 -2.13 -0.73
C THR A 53 14.83 -1.86 -2.10
N ALA A 54 14.15 -2.21 -3.19
CA ALA A 54 14.58 -1.85 -4.56
C ALA A 54 14.70 -0.34 -4.81
N VAL A 55 13.99 0.52 -4.05
CA VAL A 55 14.18 1.98 -4.10
C VAL A 55 15.42 2.48 -3.34
N GLY A 56 16.12 1.60 -2.62
CA GLY A 56 17.34 1.90 -1.87
C GLY A 56 17.12 2.33 -0.42
N THR A 57 15.89 2.32 0.08
CA THR A 57 15.56 2.67 1.48
C THR A 57 15.48 1.44 2.38
N GLN A 58 15.59 1.63 3.70
CA GLN A 58 15.41 0.57 4.68
C GLN A 58 14.00 -0.03 4.62
N LEU A 59 13.89 -1.35 4.73
CA LEU A 59 12.62 -2.08 4.85
C LEU A 59 11.84 -1.62 6.09
N LYS A 60 10.55 -1.36 5.92
CA LYS A 60 9.68 -0.78 6.96
C LYS A 60 8.75 -1.82 7.55
N TYR A 61 8.67 -1.86 8.88
CA TYR A 61 7.70 -2.69 9.61
C TYR A 61 7.16 -1.96 10.84
N GLY A 62 6.31 -0.95 10.61
CA GLY A 62 5.59 -0.21 11.65
C GLY A 62 4.14 0.04 11.23
N ASN A 63 3.67 1.27 11.41
CA ASN A 63 2.38 1.72 10.88
C ASN A 63 2.36 1.75 9.34
N VAL A 64 3.51 2.08 8.74
CA VAL A 64 3.79 1.90 7.32
C VAL A 64 4.70 0.69 7.16
N ARG A 65 4.38 -0.17 6.18
CA ARG A 65 5.08 -1.43 5.92
C ARG A 65 5.48 -1.54 4.46
N SER A 66 6.69 -2.05 4.22
CA SER A 66 7.18 -2.31 2.86
C SER A 66 6.43 -3.47 2.23
N ALA A 67 6.23 -3.38 0.92
CA ALA A 67 5.63 -4.42 0.10
C ALA A 67 6.37 -4.51 -1.23
N ALA A 68 6.57 -5.73 -1.71
CA ALA A 68 7.08 -5.99 -3.04
C ALA A 68 5.93 -6.33 -3.99
N ALA A 69 6.03 -5.89 -5.24
CA ALA A 69 5.06 -6.22 -6.28
C ALA A 69 5.67 -6.12 -7.68
N ASP A 70 4.94 -6.57 -8.69
CA ASP A 70 5.20 -6.21 -10.08
C ASP A 70 4.89 -4.72 -10.29
N TRP A 71 5.91 -3.90 -10.55
CA TRP A 71 5.75 -2.44 -10.75
C TRP A 71 5.05 -2.07 -12.06
N SER A 72 4.84 -3.01 -12.99
CA SER A 72 3.96 -2.80 -14.14
C SER A 72 2.47 -2.98 -13.80
N VAL A 73 2.15 -3.47 -12.61
CA VAL A 73 0.77 -3.62 -12.10
C VAL A 73 0.53 -2.67 -10.93
N TYR A 74 1.40 -2.70 -9.92
CA TYR A 74 1.38 -1.81 -8.76
C TYR A 74 2.65 -0.95 -8.81
N PRO A 75 2.62 0.21 -9.50
CA PRO A 75 3.81 1.02 -9.67
C PRO A 75 4.39 1.47 -8.33
N VAL A 76 5.70 1.75 -8.34
CA VAL A 76 6.43 2.20 -7.16
C VAL A 76 5.74 3.39 -6.49
N GLY A 77 5.62 3.33 -5.17
CA GLY A 77 4.94 4.31 -4.34
C GLY A 77 3.42 4.11 -4.24
N THR A 78 2.87 3.01 -4.75
CA THR A 78 1.48 2.62 -4.48
C THR A 78 1.29 2.42 -2.98
N ILE A 79 0.25 3.03 -2.42
CA ILE A 79 -0.14 2.91 -1.02
C ILE A 79 -1.48 2.19 -0.96
N PHE A 80 -1.54 1.13 -0.16
CA PHE A 80 -2.77 0.38 0.06
C PHE A 80 -2.92 -0.04 1.53
N GLN A 81 -4.14 -0.40 1.89
CA GLN A 81 -4.47 -1.01 3.17
C GLN A 81 -5.14 -2.36 2.90
N ILE A 82 -4.77 -3.37 3.67
CA ILE A 82 -5.47 -4.66 3.68
C ILE A 82 -6.71 -4.52 4.58
N GLU A 83 -7.87 -4.91 4.07
CA GLU A 83 -9.12 -4.83 4.85
C GLU A 83 -9.01 -5.66 6.14
N GLY A 84 -9.43 -5.06 7.26
CA GLY A 84 -9.35 -5.68 8.59
C GLY A 84 -7.98 -5.54 9.28
N LEU A 85 -6.97 -4.93 8.65
CA LEU A 85 -5.68 -4.67 9.27
C LEU A 85 -5.44 -3.17 9.50
N PRO A 86 -4.80 -2.78 10.62
CA PRO A 86 -4.58 -1.37 10.96
C PRO A 86 -3.35 -0.76 10.27
N TYR A 87 -2.71 -1.48 9.34
CA TYR A 87 -1.44 -1.09 8.74
C TYR A 87 -1.61 -0.55 7.33
N ILE A 88 -0.76 0.41 6.99
CA ILE A 88 -0.58 0.93 5.65
C ILE A 88 0.60 0.23 5.00
N TYR A 89 0.46 -0.15 3.74
CA TYR A 89 1.51 -0.76 2.95
C TYR A 89 1.93 0.18 1.85
N GLN A 90 3.23 0.26 1.61
CA GLN A 90 3.83 1.01 0.51
C GLN A 90 4.56 0.02 -0.39
N VAL A 91 4.25 0.05 -1.69
CA VAL A 91 5.03 -0.66 -2.70
C VAL A 91 6.33 0.11 -2.91
N ASP A 92 7.40 -0.36 -2.32
CA ASP A 92 8.75 0.20 -2.41
C ASP A 92 9.78 -0.85 -2.87
N ASP A 93 9.33 -2.08 -3.12
CA ASP A 93 10.18 -3.19 -3.53
C ASP A 93 9.60 -3.99 -4.70
N TYR A 94 10.39 -4.87 -5.31
CA TYR A 94 9.96 -5.83 -6.33
C TYR A 94 10.74 -7.15 -6.22
N GLY A 95 10.22 -8.21 -6.83
CA GLY A 95 10.88 -9.51 -6.87
C GLY A 95 10.60 -10.23 -8.19
N SER A 96 11.57 -10.99 -8.68
CA SER A 96 11.47 -11.72 -9.96
C SER A 96 10.28 -12.68 -9.98
N ALA A 97 9.99 -13.35 -8.86
CA ALA A 97 8.88 -14.28 -8.69
C ALA A 97 7.49 -13.61 -8.72
N LEU A 98 7.41 -12.28 -8.61
CA LEU A 98 6.15 -11.54 -8.56
C LEU A 98 5.67 -11.10 -9.95
N VAL A 99 6.59 -10.95 -10.90
CA VAL A 99 6.32 -10.37 -12.23
C VAL A 99 5.32 -11.23 -13.02
N GLY A 100 4.19 -10.64 -13.40
CA GLY A 100 3.11 -11.29 -14.14
C GLY A 100 2.16 -12.14 -13.31
N THR A 101 2.32 -12.19 -11.98
CA THR A 101 1.49 -13.06 -11.12
C THR A 101 0.34 -12.34 -10.42
N ASN A 102 0.29 -11.01 -10.50
CA ASN A 102 -0.61 -10.15 -9.71
C ASN A 102 -0.51 -10.37 -8.18
N THR A 103 0.61 -10.89 -7.69
CA THR A 103 0.87 -11.10 -6.25
C THR A 103 1.49 -9.85 -5.63
N ILE A 104 1.07 -9.54 -4.40
CA ILE A 104 1.77 -8.59 -3.51
C ILE A 104 2.47 -9.37 -2.40
N ASP A 105 3.77 -9.14 -2.22
CA ASP A 105 4.57 -9.78 -1.19
C ASP A 105 4.80 -8.84 0.00
N LEU A 106 4.39 -9.25 1.20
CA LEU A 106 4.42 -8.37 2.37
C LEU A 106 5.68 -8.58 3.19
N TYR A 107 6.42 -7.50 3.45
CA TYR A 107 7.62 -7.59 4.28
C TYR A 107 7.28 -8.00 5.71
N LYS A 108 8.08 -8.92 6.26
CA LYS A 108 8.07 -9.34 7.66
C LYS A 108 9.47 -9.31 8.25
N PRO A 109 9.63 -8.88 9.52
CA PRO A 109 10.94 -8.71 10.12
C PRO A 109 11.66 -10.03 10.39
N ASP A 110 10.94 -11.16 10.46
CA ASP A 110 11.49 -12.47 10.79
C ASP A 110 10.71 -13.62 10.13
N LYS A 111 11.33 -14.81 10.12
CA LYS A 111 10.76 -16.02 9.51
C LYS A 111 9.49 -16.52 10.21
N ALA A 112 9.33 -16.28 11.51
CA ALA A 112 8.14 -16.74 12.23
C ALA A 112 6.92 -15.89 11.81
N THR A 113 7.06 -14.56 11.77
CA THR A 113 6.00 -13.65 11.31
C THR A 113 5.71 -13.78 9.81
N MET A 114 6.73 -14.11 9.00
CA MET A 114 6.58 -14.53 7.60
C MET A 114 5.71 -15.79 7.46
N LYS A 115 6.07 -16.87 8.16
CA LYS A 115 5.31 -18.13 8.14
C LYS A 115 3.89 -17.97 8.68
N ALA A 116 3.71 -17.18 9.73
CA ALA A 116 2.40 -16.90 10.30
C ALA A 116 1.47 -16.17 9.31
N TRP A 117 2.03 -15.38 8.39
CA TRP A 117 1.27 -14.82 7.27
C TRP A 117 1.01 -15.85 6.17
N GLY A 118 2.04 -16.52 5.66
CA GLY A 118 1.88 -17.50 4.58
C GLY A 118 1.20 -16.95 3.31
N VAL A 119 0.67 -17.84 2.47
CA VAL A 119 -0.07 -17.46 1.26
C VAL A 119 -1.54 -17.28 1.57
N ARG A 120 -2.14 -16.17 1.14
CA ARG A 120 -3.59 -15.94 1.28
C ARG A 120 -4.11 -14.90 0.30
N ASN A 121 -5.40 -14.97 0.02
CA ASN A 121 -6.09 -13.94 -0.76
C ASN A 121 -6.76 -12.96 0.19
N VAL A 122 -6.55 -11.66 -0.03
CA VAL A 122 -7.10 -10.59 0.79
C VAL A 122 -7.78 -9.54 -0.07
N ASN A 123 -8.68 -8.78 0.53
CA ASN A 123 -9.21 -7.57 -0.09
C ASN A 123 -8.32 -6.40 0.32
N ILE A 124 -7.99 -5.54 -0.63
CA ILE A 124 -7.23 -4.32 -0.38
C ILE A 124 -8.01 -3.09 -0.80
N ARG A 125 -7.72 -1.97 -0.15
CA ARG A 125 -8.10 -0.63 -0.58
C ARG A 125 -6.85 0.12 -1.00
N VAL A 126 -6.75 0.46 -2.28
CA VAL A 126 -5.68 1.32 -2.80
C VAL A 126 -5.99 2.75 -2.38
N LEU A 127 -5.17 3.30 -1.49
CA LEU A 127 -5.32 4.65 -0.98
C LEU A 127 -4.73 5.68 -1.94
N ARG A 128 -3.64 5.31 -2.61
CA ARG A 128 -3.00 6.13 -3.64
C ARG A 128 -2.21 5.24 -4.59
N TRP A 129 -2.44 5.36 -5.88
CA TRP A 129 -1.60 4.69 -6.88
C TRP A 129 -0.19 5.30 -6.92
N GLY A 130 0.79 4.45 -7.22
CA GLY A 130 2.17 4.86 -7.47
C GLY A 130 2.35 5.52 -8.84
N SER A 131 3.60 5.65 -9.26
CA SER A 131 3.94 6.29 -10.53
C SER A 131 4.68 5.34 -11.47
N PHE A 132 4.09 5.09 -12.65
CA PHE A 132 4.74 4.33 -13.71
C PHE A 132 6.00 5.04 -14.23
N SER A 133 5.96 6.36 -14.40
CA SER A 133 7.13 7.15 -14.82
C SER A 133 8.26 7.07 -13.80
N LYS A 134 7.96 7.10 -12.50
CA LYS A 134 8.95 6.87 -11.44
C LYS A 134 9.49 5.44 -11.48
N SER A 135 8.62 4.45 -11.69
CA SER A 135 9.02 3.04 -11.83
C SER A 135 10.02 2.89 -12.98
N LEU A 136 9.73 3.47 -14.15
CA LEU A 136 10.63 3.49 -15.30
C LEU A 136 11.95 4.18 -15.00
N SER A 137 11.94 5.34 -14.32
CA SER A 137 13.18 6.06 -13.98
C SER A 137 14.16 5.24 -13.12
N ILE A 138 13.64 4.29 -12.34
CA ILE A 138 14.43 3.40 -11.49
C ILE A 138 14.85 2.14 -12.27
N MET A 139 13.94 1.58 -13.06
CA MET A 139 14.13 0.27 -13.69
C MET A 139 14.90 0.31 -15.02
N LYS A 140 14.92 1.45 -15.74
CA LYS A 140 15.60 1.57 -17.05
C LYS A 140 17.07 1.16 -17.00
N GLU A 141 17.78 1.58 -15.96
CA GLU A 141 19.20 1.25 -15.73
C GLU A 141 19.42 -0.19 -15.24
N ARG A 142 18.35 -0.95 -14.98
CA ARG A 142 18.41 -2.31 -14.41
C ARG A 142 17.87 -3.36 -15.39
N THR A 143 17.68 -3.00 -16.66
CA THR A 143 17.10 -3.87 -17.70
C THR A 143 17.99 -5.04 -18.13
N ALA A 144 19.21 -5.16 -17.58
CA ALA A 144 20.01 -6.37 -17.71
C ALA A 144 19.29 -7.61 -17.14
N TYR A 145 18.49 -7.43 -16.07
CA TYR A 145 17.70 -8.49 -15.47
C TYR A 145 16.40 -8.73 -16.26
N PRO A 146 16.11 -9.96 -16.73
CA PRO A 146 14.95 -10.24 -17.60
C PRO A 146 13.60 -9.85 -17.00
N HIS A 147 13.41 -10.04 -15.68
CA HIS A 147 12.16 -9.70 -15.00
C HIS A 147 11.94 -8.17 -14.96
N ILE A 148 13.00 -7.38 -14.82
CA ILE A 148 12.93 -5.91 -14.88
C ILE A 148 12.63 -5.44 -16.30
N ARG A 149 13.32 -6.01 -17.29
CA ARG A 149 13.07 -5.72 -18.71
C ARG A 149 11.59 -5.94 -19.06
N ARG A 150 11.02 -7.06 -18.63
CA ARG A 150 9.59 -7.37 -18.83
C ARG A 150 8.67 -6.33 -18.19
N MET A 151 8.95 -5.87 -16.97
CA MET A 151 8.16 -4.81 -16.33
C MET A 151 8.26 -3.49 -17.10
N VAL A 152 9.45 -3.11 -17.56
CA VAL A 152 9.69 -1.90 -18.36
C VAL A 152 8.91 -1.96 -19.68
N GLU A 153 9.02 -3.06 -20.42
CA GLU A 153 8.30 -3.29 -21.68
C GLU A 153 6.80 -3.17 -21.48
N ARG A 154 6.23 -3.85 -20.46
CA ARG A 154 4.79 -3.79 -20.14
C ARG A 154 4.30 -2.37 -19.88
N ILE A 155 5.07 -1.55 -19.16
CA ILE A 155 4.70 -0.16 -18.89
C ILE A 155 4.73 0.65 -20.20
N GLN A 156 5.77 0.48 -21.02
CA GLN A 156 5.94 1.23 -22.27
C GLN A 156 4.90 0.87 -23.33
N THR A 157 4.44 -0.38 -23.40
CA THR A 157 3.41 -0.81 -24.35
C THR A 157 1.98 -0.50 -23.90
N SER A 158 1.79 -0.13 -22.63
CA SER A 158 0.47 0.20 -22.07
C SER A 158 0.21 1.72 -21.98
N SER A 159 1.15 2.54 -22.46
CA SER A 159 1.10 4.00 -22.42
C SER A 159 0.65 4.61 -23.75
#